data_AF-A0A3A8QAN2-F1
#
_entry.id   AF-A0A3A8QAN2-F1
#
_cell.length_a   1.000
_cell.length_b   1.000
_cell.length_c   1.000
_cell.angle_alpha   90.00
_cell.angle_beta   90.00
_cell.angle_gamma   90.00
#
_symmetry.space_group_name_H-M   'P 1'
#
loop_
_entity.id
_entity.type
_entity.pdbx_description
1 polymer ?
#
loop_
_entity_poly.entity_id
_entity_poly.type
_entity_poly.pdbx_seq_one_letter_code
_entity_poly.pdbx_strand_id
1 'polypeptide(L)'
;MKLRSSSFSAPSLPSGSRTRSPSAPPKLETVKPQRAPTALELQDGKNKLKPADHGVVHPDLSGIRTRRDSRQSGADFADFTQDARNSTHKLMSRPVGNQMLTELNGRTPQLNPGATGTPQKPLTVADIYSGRNESMPMSHRPRHDGTLQSLRPAYRQDGQAGTGQASRINYDETQPGPRFNSLGHESVHAWRAANGTQVSPLAVSKHSDAEVFKRYPSHSAPMKDTVETRLQLQEEFETVGLRPTPRMPNAPTENRIRAEHGLPARQDYSGFRPGANSNQQNFENFDAGSDDRSRFQKFMGTPSPLGRIVGDLEK
;
A
#
# COMPACT_ATOMS: atom_id res chain seq x y z
N MET A 1 9.18 -25.38 -75.95
CA MET A 1 8.73 -24.73 -77.21
C MET A 1 8.42 -23.26 -76.91
N LYS A 2 8.86 -22.36 -77.82
CA LYS A 2 8.38 -20.97 -78.13
C LYS A 2 7.68 -20.18 -77.00
N LEU A 3 8.29 -19.13 -76.43
CA LEU A 3 8.43 -17.73 -76.90
C LEU A 3 7.11 -16.96 -77.12
N ARG A 4 7.14 -15.69 -76.64
CA ARG A 4 6.37 -14.45 -76.98
C ARG A 4 5.33 -14.05 -75.93
N SER A 5 5.45 -12.94 -75.18
CA SER A 5 5.65 -11.50 -75.47
C SER A 5 4.37 -10.74 -75.86
N SER A 6 4.32 -9.45 -75.46
CA SER A 6 3.38 -8.35 -75.75
C SER A 6 2.08 -8.33 -74.92
N SER A 7 1.74 -7.32 -74.11
CA SER A 7 1.71 -5.83 -74.25
C SER A 7 0.59 -5.30 -75.15
N PHE A 8 -0.18 -4.35 -74.57
CA PHE A 8 -1.16 -3.40 -75.12
C PHE A 8 -2.61 -3.87 -75.37
N SER A 9 -3.55 -3.33 -74.58
CA SER A 9 -4.38 -2.16 -74.98
C SER A 9 -5.47 -1.86 -73.93
N ALA A 10 -5.66 -0.58 -73.59
CA ALA A 10 -6.85 -0.07 -72.91
C ALA A 10 -8.08 -0.10 -73.83
N PRO A 11 -9.32 -0.01 -73.31
CA PRO A 11 -10.05 1.24 -73.57
C PRO A 11 -11.05 1.70 -72.48
N SER A 12 -11.32 3.02 -72.56
CA SER A 12 -12.57 3.76 -72.27
C SER A 12 -13.08 3.92 -70.83
N LEU A 13 -13.00 5.19 -70.37
CA LEU A 13 -13.84 5.82 -69.35
C LEU A 13 -15.30 5.89 -69.79
N PRO A 14 -16.23 6.01 -68.82
CA PRO A 14 -17.08 7.18 -68.84
C PRO A 14 -17.09 7.95 -67.51
N SER A 15 -17.23 9.25 -67.70
CA SER A 15 -17.43 10.33 -66.73
C SER A 15 -18.55 10.04 -65.73
N GLY A 16 -18.34 10.41 -64.47
CA GLY A 16 -19.33 10.25 -63.39
C GLY A 16 -18.88 10.93 -62.10
N SER A 17 -18.75 12.25 -62.12
CA SER A 17 -18.51 13.09 -60.95
C SER A 17 -19.62 12.94 -59.90
N ARG A 18 -19.27 12.47 -58.69
CA ARG A 18 -19.96 12.83 -57.44
C ARG A 18 -18.97 12.80 -56.28
N THR A 19 -18.59 13.99 -55.85
CA THR A 19 -17.86 14.29 -54.62
C THR A 19 -18.60 13.74 -53.41
N ARG A 20 -17.94 12.86 -52.65
CA ARG A 20 -18.42 12.33 -51.38
C ARG A 20 -18.11 13.37 -50.31
N SER A 21 -19.14 14.07 -49.81
CA SER A 21 -19.01 15.03 -48.71
C SER A 21 -18.36 14.37 -47.50
N PRO A 22 -17.46 15.05 -46.77
CA PRO A 22 -16.95 14.56 -45.50
C PRO A 22 -18.09 14.66 -44.48
N SER A 23 -18.57 13.53 -43.99
CA SER A 23 -19.48 13.47 -42.86
C SER A 23 -18.80 14.16 -41.68
N ALA A 24 -19.38 15.27 -41.22
CA ALA A 24 -18.95 15.93 -40.01
C ALA A 24 -18.94 14.94 -38.83
N PRO A 25 -18.00 15.07 -37.87
CA PRO A 25 -18.03 14.26 -36.66
C PRO A 25 -19.37 14.47 -35.93
N PRO A 26 -19.92 13.43 -35.27
CA PRO A 26 -21.15 13.57 -34.51
C PRO A 26 -20.96 14.70 -33.49
N LYS A 27 -21.89 15.67 -33.52
CA LYS A 27 -21.94 16.74 -32.51
C LYS A 27 -21.97 16.07 -31.14
N LEU A 28 -20.98 16.38 -30.31
CA LEU A 28 -21.05 16.11 -28.87
C LEU A 28 -22.37 16.70 -28.38
N GLU A 29 -23.31 15.84 -27.99
CA GLU A 29 -24.50 16.30 -27.28
C GLU A 29 -23.98 17.03 -26.04
N THR A 30 -24.21 18.34 -26.00
CA THR A 30 -24.05 19.14 -24.79
C THR A 30 -24.92 18.51 -23.72
N VAL A 31 -24.31 17.71 -22.84
CA VAL A 31 -24.95 17.18 -21.63
C VAL A 31 -25.50 18.39 -20.89
N LYS A 32 -26.84 18.49 -20.82
CA LYS A 32 -27.48 19.58 -20.07
C LYS A 32 -26.91 19.54 -18.65
N PRO A 33 -26.48 20.69 -18.10
CA PRO A 33 -25.95 20.72 -16.74
C PRO A 33 -27.03 20.16 -15.81
N GLN A 34 -26.74 19.00 -15.23
CA GLN A 34 -27.64 18.40 -14.24
C GLN A 34 -27.75 19.36 -13.06
N ARG A 35 -28.98 19.61 -12.62
CA ARG A 35 -29.22 20.38 -11.40
C ARG A 35 -28.45 19.73 -10.26
N ALA A 36 -27.67 20.53 -9.52
CA ALA A 36 -27.00 20.05 -8.33
C ALA A 36 -28.05 19.48 -7.33
N PRO A 37 -27.82 18.31 -6.72
CA PRO A 37 -28.74 17.74 -5.75
C PRO A 37 -29.01 18.70 -4.59
N THR A 38 -30.26 18.71 -4.10
CA THR A 38 -30.63 19.44 -2.88
C THR A 38 -30.04 18.77 -1.63
N ALA A 39 -29.98 19.51 -0.52
CA ALA A 39 -29.49 18.96 0.75
C ALA A 39 -30.26 17.71 1.22
N LEU A 40 -31.59 17.70 1.01
CA LEU A 40 -32.43 16.55 1.34
C LEU A 40 -32.13 15.35 0.45
N GLU A 41 -32.00 15.55 -0.86
CA GLU A 41 -31.63 14.48 -1.80
C GLU A 41 -30.24 13.90 -1.51
N LEU A 42 -29.29 14.75 -1.08
CA LEU A 42 -27.98 14.29 -0.62
C LEU A 42 -28.12 13.41 0.63
N GLN A 43 -28.88 13.85 1.62
CA GLN A 43 -29.08 13.08 2.85
C GLN A 43 -29.78 11.74 2.59
N ASP A 44 -30.82 11.73 1.76
CA ASP A 44 -31.51 10.51 1.36
C ASP A 44 -30.59 9.56 0.58
N GLY A 45 -29.77 10.11 -0.31
CA GLY A 45 -28.75 9.36 -1.05
C GLY A 45 -27.75 8.70 -0.12
N LYS A 46 -27.24 9.45 0.88
CA LYS A 46 -26.35 8.92 1.92
C LYS A 46 -26.99 7.74 2.66
N ASN A 47 -28.24 7.87 3.08
CA ASN A 47 -28.95 6.83 3.83
C ASN A 47 -29.19 5.55 3.02
N LYS A 48 -29.31 5.66 1.68
CA LYS A 48 -29.60 4.53 0.77
C LYS A 48 -28.38 3.72 0.32
N LEU A 49 -27.16 4.12 0.70
CA LEU A 49 -25.96 3.36 0.37
C LEU A 49 -26.09 1.92 0.92
N LYS A 50 -25.33 0.98 0.34
CA LYS A 50 -25.24 -0.44 0.73
C LYS A 50 -23.83 -0.79 1.20
N PRO A 51 -23.63 -1.87 2.00
CA PRO A 51 -22.30 -2.30 2.43
C PRO A 51 -21.33 -2.66 1.29
N ALA A 52 -21.83 -3.08 0.13
CA ALA A 52 -21.00 -3.34 -1.04
C ALA A 52 -20.53 -2.06 -1.77
N ASP A 53 -21.02 -0.88 -1.36
CA ASP A 53 -20.65 0.38 -1.98
C ASP A 53 -19.22 0.79 -1.60
N HIS A 54 -18.64 1.61 -2.46
CA HIS A 54 -17.30 2.12 -2.33
C HIS A 54 -17.25 3.58 -2.75
N GLY A 55 -16.29 4.31 -2.21
CA GLY A 55 -16.09 5.72 -2.52
C GLY A 55 -14.80 5.96 -3.29
N VAL A 56 -14.85 6.98 -4.15
CA VAL A 56 -13.68 7.52 -4.85
C VAL A 56 -13.02 8.57 -3.95
N VAL A 57 -11.76 8.33 -3.60
CA VAL A 57 -10.96 9.26 -2.77
C VAL A 57 -10.24 10.33 -3.57
N HIS A 58 -9.95 10.07 -4.85
CA HIS A 58 -9.39 11.04 -5.79
C HIS A 58 -9.72 10.62 -7.23
N PRO A 59 -10.03 11.54 -8.16
CA PRO A 59 -10.32 11.20 -9.56
C PRO A 59 -9.18 10.44 -10.25
N ASP A 60 -7.93 10.81 -9.97
CA ASP A 60 -6.75 10.21 -10.61
C ASP A 60 -6.28 8.89 -9.97
N LEU A 61 -6.86 8.49 -8.84
CA LEU A 61 -6.47 7.28 -8.10
C LEU A 61 -7.55 6.21 -8.25
N SER A 62 -7.62 5.55 -9.41
CA SER A 62 -8.65 4.56 -9.70
C SER A 62 -8.58 3.28 -8.85
N GLY A 63 -7.40 2.93 -8.37
CA GLY A 63 -7.11 1.73 -7.56
C GLY A 63 -7.12 1.93 -6.06
N ILE A 64 -7.47 3.13 -5.57
CA ILE A 64 -7.61 3.42 -4.13
C ILE A 64 -9.06 3.80 -3.86
N ARG A 65 -9.71 3.08 -2.93
CA ARG A 65 -11.14 3.24 -2.66
C ARG A 65 -11.44 3.20 -1.17
N THR A 66 -12.44 3.97 -0.74
CA THR A 66 -13.07 3.71 0.55
C THR A 66 -14.03 2.54 0.40
N ARG A 67 -14.17 1.72 1.45
CA ARG A 67 -15.10 0.59 1.51
C ARG A 67 -16.00 0.75 2.71
N ARG A 68 -17.28 0.44 2.52
CA ARG A 68 -18.24 0.44 3.61
C ARG A 68 -18.20 -0.90 4.34
N ASP A 69 -18.09 -0.85 5.67
CA ASP A 69 -18.33 -2.03 6.50
C ASP A 69 -19.85 -2.21 6.74
N SER A 70 -20.28 -3.45 6.89
CA SER A 70 -21.63 -3.88 7.25
C SER A 70 -22.18 -3.23 8.53
N ARG A 71 -21.31 -2.82 9.46
CA ARG A 71 -21.68 -2.15 10.72
C ARG A 71 -21.83 -0.64 10.59
N GLN A 72 -21.47 -0.06 9.44
CA GLN A 72 -21.49 1.39 9.22
C GLN A 72 -22.80 1.82 8.56
N SER A 73 -23.44 2.89 9.06
CA SER A 73 -24.59 3.49 8.38
C SER A 73 -24.18 4.10 7.04
N GLY A 74 -25.15 4.33 6.14
CA GLY A 74 -24.86 4.95 4.85
C GLY A 74 -24.38 6.41 5.01
N ALA A 75 -24.97 7.14 5.96
CA ALA A 75 -24.55 8.48 6.34
C ALA A 75 -23.11 8.52 6.87
N ASP A 76 -22.78 7.65 7.83
CA ASP A 76 -21.42 7.57 8.37
C ASP A 76 -20.40 7.23 7.28
N PHE A 77 -20.74 6.33 6.35
CA PHE A 77 -19.86 5.96 5.26
C PHE A 77 -19.61 7.11 4.29
N ALA A 78 -20.64 7.91 4.00
CA ALA A 78 -20.49 9.08 3.13
C ALA A 78 -19.60 10.15 3.78
N ASP A 79 -19.78 10.41 5.08
CA ASP A 79 -18.96 11.37 5.82
C ASP A 79 -17.50 10.91 5.94
N PHE A 80 -17.30 9.63 6.26
CA PHE A 80 -15.98 8.99 6.21
C PHE A 80 -15.32 9.11 4.81
N THR A 81 -16.07 8.82 3.75
CA THR A 81 -15.57 8.91 2.37
C THR A 81 -15.18 10.35 2.02
N GLN A 82 -15.95 11.32 2.47
CA GLN A 82 -15.65 12.74 2.27
C GLN A 82 -14.35 13.13 2.99
N ASP A 83 -14.16 12.67 4.22
CA ASP A 83 -12.93 12.95 4.95
C ASP A 83 -11.71 12.27 4.34
N ALA A 84 -11.80 10.99 4.00
CA ALA A 84 -10.75 10.27 3.28
C ALA A 84 -10.38 10.99 1.97
N ARG A 85 -11.38 11.46 1.21
CA ARG A 85 -11.17 12.28 0.00
C ARG A 85 -10.41 13.57 0.31
N ASN A 86 -10.82 14.33 1.32
CA ASN A 86 -10.14 15.57 1.71
C ASN A 86 -8.68 15.32 2.11
N SER A 87 -8.45 14.28 2.91
CA SER A 87 -7.11 13.84 3.33
C SER A 87 -6.25 13.40 2.14
N THR A 88 -6.81 12.62 1.22
CA THR A 88 -6.13 12.21 -0.03
C THR A 88 -5.81 13.40 -0.92
N HIS A 89 -6.74 14.35 -1.13
CA HIS A 89 -6.45 15.58 -1.88
C HIS A 89 -5.33 16.40 -1.21
N LYS A 90 -5.34 16.49 0.12
CA LYS A 90 -4.28 17.19 0.85
C LYS A 90 -2.92 16.52 0.64
N LEU A 91 -2.83 15.19 0.75
CA LEU A 91 -1.61 14.42 0.44
C LEU A 91 -1.14 14.66 -1.00
N MET A 92 -2.06 14.59 -1.98
CA MET A 92 -1.72 14.78 -3.39
C MET A 92 -1.40 16.23 -3.78
N SER A 93 -1.63 17.20 -2.90
CA SER A 93 -1.34 18.62 -3.16
C SER A 93 0.15 18.97 -3.07
N ARG A 94 0.99 18.04 -2.59
CA ARG A 94 2.43 18.21 -2.46
C ARG A 94 3.20 17.04 -3.10
N PRO A 95 4.47 17.22 -3.50
CA PRO A 95 5.18 16.25 -4.34
C PRO A 95 5.34 14.85 -3.74
N VAL A 96 5.69 14.70 -2.45
CA VAL A 96 5.93 13.41 -1.81
C VAL A 96 4.63 12.61 -1.71
N GLY A 97 3.57 13.22 -1.16
CA GLY A 97 2.27 12.57 -1.08
C GLY A 97 1.67 12.25 -2.47
N ASN A 98 1.83 13.14 -3.44
CA ASN A 98 1.40 12.93 -4.83
C ASN A 98 2.12 11.73 -5.47
N GLN A 99 3.46 11.71 -5.40
CA GLN A 99 4.27 10.64 -5.95
C GLN A 99 3.92 9.30 -5.29
N MET A 100 3.87 9.26 -3.95
CA MET A 100 3.55 8.05 -3.19
C MET A 100 2.21 7.43 -3.63
N LEU A 101 1.14 8.24 -3.68
CA LEU A 101 -0.19 7.74 -3.99
C LEU A 101 -0.33 7.38 -5.47
N THR A 102 0.34 8.10 -6.36
CA THR A 102 0.37 7.79 -7.81
C THR A 102 1.10 6.48 -8.07
N GLU A 103 2.28 6.28 -7.46
CA GLU A 103 3.03 5.02 -7.56
C GLU A 103 2.24 3.86 -6.98
N LEU A 104 1.68 4.01 -5.78
CA LEU A 104 0.81 3.01 -5.15
C LEU A 104 -0.32 2.62 -6.11
N ASN A 105 -1.07 3.61 -6.61
CA ASN A 105 -2.16 3.40 -7.56
C ASN A 105 -1.70 2.67 -8.84
N GLY A 106 -0.52 3.02 -9.37
CA GLY A 106 0.08 2.39 -10.54
C GLY A 106 0.34 0.89 -10.38
N ARG A 107 0.48 0.38 -9.15
CA ARG A 107 0.63 -1.05 -8.85
C ARG A 107 -0.66 -1.86 -9.02
N THR A 108 -1.81 -1.22 -9.19
CA THR A 108 -3.12 -1.91 -9.24
C THR A 108 -3.19 -3.06 -10.25
N PRO A 109 -2.77 -2.92 -11.52
CA PRO A 109 -2.84 -4.02 -12.48
C PRO A 109 -1.89 -5.18 -12.11
N GLN A 110 -0.70 -4.85 -11.61
CA GLN A 110 0.34 -5.83 -11.28
C GLN A 110 -0.06 -6.68 -10.07
N LEU A 111 -0.77 -6.09 -9.11
CA LEU A 111 -1.23 -6.75 -7.89
C LEU A 111 -2.61 -7.42 -8.04
N ASN A 112 -3.22 -7.34 -9.23
CA ASN A 112 -4.47 -8.01 -9.56
C ASN A 112 -4.33 -8.74 -10.92
N PRO A 113 -3.35 -9.65 -11.07
CA PRO A 113 -3.04 -10.26 -12.35
C PRO A 113 -4.22 -11.11 -12.85
N GLY A 114 -4.63 -10.89 -14.11
CA GLY A 114 -5.74 -11.62 -14.74
C GLY A 114 -7.13 -11.33 -14.18
N ALA A 115 -7.25 -10.46 -13.17
CA ALA A 115 -8.54 -10.05 -12.65
C ALA A 115 -9.13 -8.91 -13.48
N THR A 116 -10.45 -8.87 -13.61
CA THR A 116 -11.18 -7.75 -14.19
C THR A 116 -12.12 -7.18 -13.14
N GLY A 117 -11.99 -5.89 -12.85
CA GLY A 117 -12.88 -5.21 -11.91
C GLY A 117 -14.26 -4.96 -12.51
N THR A 118 -15.27 -4.87 -11.65
CA THR A 118 -16.60 -4.40 -12.04
C THR A 118 -16.86 -3.01 -11.48
N PRO A 119 -17.88 -2.28 -11.97
CA PRO A 119 -18.28 -1.03 -11.35
C PRO A 119 -18.56 -1.18 -9.85
N GLN A 120 -19.12 -2.30 -9.40
CA GLN A 120 -19.42 -2.55 -7.99
C GLN A 120 -18.20 -3.02 -7.19
N LYS A 121 -17.30 -3.76 -7.82
CA LYS A 121 -16.07 -4.31 -7.22
C LYS A 121 -14.86 -3.94 -8.09
N PRO A 122 -14.42 -2.66 -8.05
CA PRO A 122 -13.24 -2.24 -8.80
C PRO A 122 -11.98 -2.92 -8.26
N LEU A 123 -11.04 -3.20 -9.16
CA LEU A 123 -9.70 -3.63 -8.76
C LEU A 123 -9.04 -2.50 -7.99
N THR A 124 -8.36 -2.87 -6.91
CA THR A 124 -7.72 -1.90 -6.02
C THR A 124 -6.39 -2.44 -5.55
N VAL A 125 -5.47 -1.52 -5.35
CA VAL A 125 -4.24 -1.73 -4.60
C VAL A 125 -4.45 -1.42 -3.12
N ALA A 126 -5.37 -0.52 -2.77
CA ALA A 126 -5.64 -0.15 -1.39
C ALA A 126 -7.13 0.09 -1.17
N ASP A 127 -7.66 -0.53 -0.11
CA ASP A 127 -9.04 -0.33 0.35
C ASP A 127 -8.97 0.32 1.73
N ILE A 128 -9.61 1.47 1.88
CA ILE A 128 -9.64 2.26 3.11
C ILE A 128 -10.99 2.04 3.80
N TYR A 129 -10.96 1.57 5.02
CA TYR A 129 -12.12 1.36 5.88
C TYR A 129 -12.10 2.40 7.00
N SER A 130 -13.27 2.78 7.48
CA SER A 130 -13.34 3.60 8.70
C SER A 130 -12.79 2.79 9.86
N GLY A 131 -11.86 3.39 10.58
CA GLY A 131 -11.30 2.85 11.81
C GLY A 131 -12.12 3.21 13.04
N ARG A 132 -13.21 3.99 12.88
CA ARG A 132 -14.09 4.36 13.98
C ARG A 132 -14.62 3.10 14.67
N ASN A 133 -14.41 3.03 15.99
CA ASN A 133 -14.81 1.91 16.85
C ASN A 133 -14.02 0.60 16.65
N GLU A 134 -12.93 0.61 15.87
CA GLU A 134 -12.01 -0.53 15.81
C GLU A 134 -11.06 -0.54 17.00
N SER A 135 -10.58 -1.73 17.39
CA SER A 135 -9.57 -1.86 18.45
C SER A 135 -8.22 -1.24 18.05
N MET A 136 -7.92 -1.27 16.75
CA MET A 136 -6.80 -0.56 16.13
C MET A 136 -7.38 0.40 15.07
N PRO A 137 -7.72 1.63 15.47
CA PRO A 137 -8.47 2.57 14.63
C PRO A 137 -7.61 3.17 13.50
N MET A 138 -6.30 3.27 13.70
CA MET A 138 -5.32 3.53 12.64
C MET A 138 -4.48 2.28 12.46
N SER A 139 -4.56 1.65 11.29
CA SER A 139 -3.73 0.47 11.00
C SER A 139 -3.67 0.14 9.51
N HIS A 140 -2.59 -0.52 9.12
CA HIS A 140 -2.40 -1.12 7.81
C HIS A 140 -2.26 -2.63 7.93
N ARG A 141 -2.78 -3.36 6.94
CA ARG A 141 -2.49 -4.79 6.74
C ARG A 141 -2.41 -5.13 5.25
N PRO A 142 -1.43 -5.92 4.79
CA PRO A 142 -1.50 -6.56 3.48
C PRO A 142 -2.75 -7.45 3.41
N ARG A 143 -3.45 -7.44 2.28
CA ARG A 143 -4.56 -8.36 2.02
C ARG A 143 -4.00 -9.77 1.90
N HIS A 144 -4.77 -10.76 2.34
CA HIS A 144 -4.37 -12.16 2.31
C HIS A 144 -5.60 -13.06 2.25
N ASP A 145 -5.40 -14.33 1.91
CA ASP A 145 -6.45 -15.36 1.79
C ASP A 145 -6.67 -16.15 3.09
N GLY A 146 -6.16 -15.64 4.22
CA GLY A 146 -6.15 -16.34 5.51
C GLY A 146 -4.88 -17.14 5.78
N THR A 147 -3.97 -17.30 4.81
CA THR A 147 -2.70 -18.01 5.01
C THR A 147 -1.51 -17.06 5.24
N LEU A 148 -0.47 -17.53 5.93
CA LEU A 148 0.79 -16.78 6.05
C LEU A 148 1.52 -16.68 4.71
N GLN A 149 1.36 -17.69 3.85
CA GLN A 149 2.00 -17.73 2.53
C GLN A 149 1.55 -16.56 1.65
N SER A 150 0.26 -16.22 1.67
CA SER A 150 -0.27 -15.12 0.86
C SER A 150 0.13 -13.73 1.37
N LEU A 151 0.71 -13.63 2.57
CA LEU A 151 1.32 -12.39 3.08
C LEU A 151 2.75 -12.18 2.60
N ARG A 152 3.49 -13.26 2.28
CA ARG A 152 4.92 -13.20 1.89
C ARG A 152 5.24 -12.17 0.79
N PRO A 153 4.42 -12.00 -0.26
CA PRO A 153 4.67 -11.00 -1.29
C PRO A 153 4.85 -9.56 -0.79
N ALA A 154 4.25 -9.19 0.35
CA ALA A 154 4.33 -7.84 0.92
C ALA A 154 5.69 -7.49 1.53
N TYR A 155 6.47 -8.51 1.89
CA TYR A 155 7.66 -8.35 2.72
C TYR A 155 8.94 -8.58 1.94
N ARG A 156 10.00 -7.88 2.35
CA ARG A 156 11.35 -8.22 1.92
C ARG A 156 11.85 -9.48 2.62
N GLN A 157 12.66 -10.25 1.92
CA GLN A 157 13.29 -11.45 2.44
C GLN A 157 14.74 -11.48 1.95
N ASP A 158 15.70 -11.67 2.87
CA ASP A 158 17.12 -11.78 2.54
C ASP A 158 17.66 -10.56 1.75
N GLY A 159 17.18 -9.36 2.07
CA GLY A 159 17.55 -8.13 1.35
C GLY A 159 16.90 -7.92 0.00
N GLN A 160 15.97 -8.79 -0.41
CA GLN A 160 15.26 -8.67 -1.69
C GLN A 160 13.79 -8.31 -1.46
N ALA A 161 13.28 -7.40 -2.28
CA ALA A 161 11.86 -7.07 -2.26
C ALA A 161 11.02 -8.26 -2.76
N GLY A 162 9.87 -8.48 -2.12
CA GLY A 162 8.84 -9.36 -2.63
C GLY A 162 8.13 -8.79 -3.86
N THR A 163 7.17 -9.53 -4.41
CA THR A 163 6.41 -9.08 -5.60
C THR A 163 5.40 -7.97 -5.30
N GLY A 164 5.12 -7.73 -4.02
CA GLY A 164 4.14 -6.78 -3.51
C GLY A 164 2.77 -7.39 -3.22
N GLN A 165 1.98 -6.70 -2.40
CA GLN A 165 0.62 -7.09 -2.05
C GLN A 165 -0.30 -5.88 -1.87
N ALA A 166 -1.56 -6.03 -2.32
CA ALA A 166 -2.59 -5.03 -2.08
C ALA A 166 -2.90 -4.89 -0.58
N SER A 167 -3.44 -3.75 -0.17
CA SER A 167 -3.56 -3.37 1.25
C SER A 167 -4.99 -3.11 1.68
N ARG A 168 -5.23 -3.34 2.97
CA ARG A 168 -6.35 -2.80 3.74
C ARG A 168 -5.79 -1.76 4.69
N ILE A 169 -6.42 -0.59 4.71
CA ILE A 169 -6.11 0.51 5.63
C ILE A 169 -7.36 0.72 6.49
N ASN A 170 -7.20 0.74 7.81
CA ASN A 170 -8.18 1.34 8.71
C ASN A 170 -7.72 2.77 9.00
N TYR A 171 -8.61 3.73 8.79
CA TYR A 171 -8.37 5.15 8.95
C TYR A 171 -9.43 5.74 9.88
N ASP A 172 -9.00 6.26 11.02
CA ASP A 172 -9.85 6.92 11.99
C ASP A 172 -10.04 8.40 11.64
N GLU A 173 -11.13 8.68 10.94
CA GLU A 173 -11.50 10.03 10.54
C GLU A 173 -11.92 10.93 11.72
N THR A 174 -12.04 10.38 12.93
CA THR A 174 -12.50 11.11 14.12
C THR A 174 -11.36 11.69 14.95
N GLN A 175 -10.11 11.26 14.73
CA GLN A 175 -8.98 11.73 15.53
C GLN A 175 -8.68 13.22 15.32
N PRO A 176 -8.33 13.94 16.41
CA PRO A 176 -7.87 15.31 16.32
C PRO A 176 -6.48 15.38 15.65
N GLY A 177 -6.21 16.49 14.96
CA GLY A 177 -4.92 16.76 14.32
C GLY A 177 -4.95 16.66 12.80
N PRO A 178 -3.78 16.69 12.14
CA PRO A 178 -3.69 16.66 10.69
C PRO A 178 -4.01 15.27 10.14
N ARG A 179 -5.30 14.95 9.96
CA ARG A 179 -5.76 13.61 9.56
C ARG A 179 -5.16 13.10 8.24
N PHE A 180 -4.84 14.01 7.32
CA PHE A 180 -4.11 13.66 6.09
C PHE A 180 -2.75 13.00 6.39
N ASN A 181 -2.07 13.40 7.46
CA ASN A 181 -0.80 12.84 7.86
C ASN A 181 -0.98 11.43 8.44
N SER A 182 -2.04 11.21 9.22
CA SER A 182 -2.39 9.86 9.73
C SER A 182 -2.74 8.91 8.58
N LEU A 183 -3.55 9.35 7.62
CA LEU A 183 -3.79 8.57 6.40
C LEU A 183 -2.50 8.39 5.58
N GLY A 184 -1.64 9.40 5.55
CA GLY A 184 -0.34 9.38 4.89
C GLY A 184 0.58 8.31 5.48
N HIS A 185 0.63 8.18 6.80
CA HIS A 185 1.37 7.14 7.51
C HIS A 185 0.94 5.74 7.08
N GLU A 186 -0.37 5.43 7.13
CA GLU A 186 -0.87 4.12 6.66
C GLU A 186 -0.68 3.91 5.15
N SER A 187 -0.69 5.00 4.38
CA SER A 187 -0.43 4.95 2.93
C SER A 187 1.03 4.65 2.63
N VAL A 188 1.98 5.04 3.49
CA VAL A 188 3.39 4.64 3.39
C VAL A 188 3.51 3.14 3.62
N HIS A 189 2.86 2.57 4.63
CA HIS A 189 2.82 1.10 4.79
C HIS A 189 2.21 0.42 3.57
N ALA A 190 1.10 0.95 3.03
CA ALA A 190 0.49 0.40 1.83
C ALA A 190 1.41 0.47 0.60
N TRP A 191 2.16 1.56 0.43
CA TRP A 191 3.19 1.70 -0.60
C TRP A 191 4.30 0.66 -0.41
N ARG A 192 4.78 0.48 0.82
CA ARG A 192 5.83 -0.52 1.13
C ARG A 192 5.34 -1.93 0.84
N ALA A 193 4.12 -2.27 1.24
CA ALA A 193 3.48 -3.55 0.97
C ALA A 193 3.30 -3.79 -0.53
N ALA A 194 2.83 -2.78 -1.27
CA ALA A 194 2.64 -2.88 -2.71
C ALA A 194 3.96 -3.05 -3.49
N ASN A 195 5.09 -2.63 -2.91
CA ASN A 195 6.44 -2.80 -3.45
C ASN A 195 7.19 -4.01 -2.86
N GLY A 196 6.58 -4.76 -1.93
CA GLY A 196 7.21 -5.94 -1.35
C GLY A 196 8.37 -5.62 -0.40
N THR A 197 8.35 -4.46 0.25
CA THR A 197 9.52 -3.94 1.00
C THR A 197 9.29 -3.80 2.50
N GLN A 198 8.11 -4.19 2.99
CA GLN A 198 7.85 -4.19 4.43
C GLN A 198 8.81 -5.12 5.16
N VAL A 199 9.12 -4.79 6.42
CA VAL A 199 9.88 -5.67 7.30
C VAL A 199 9.06 -6.94 7.53
N SER A 200 9.67 -8.10 7.30
CA SER A 200 8.96 -9.36 7.42
C SER A 200 8.70 -9.73 8.89
N PRO A 201 7.44 -10.03 9.28
CA PRO A 201 7.14 -10.64 10.57
C PRO A 201 7.85 -11.99 10.72
N LEU A 202 8.25 -12.35 11.94
CA LEU A 202 8.92 -13.61 12.20
C LEU A 202 8.06 -14.78 11.74
N ALA A 203 6.76 -14.74 12.01
CA ALA A 203 5.80 -15.79 11.69
C ALA A 203 5.73 -16.12 10.19
N VAL A 204 5.92 -15.12 9.31
CA VAL A 204 5.82 -15.28 7.85
C VAL A 204 7.15 -15.73 7.24
N SER A 205 8.26 -15.53 7.98
CA SER A 205 9.62 -15.81 7.55
C SER A 205 10.01 -17.29 7.61
N LYS A 206 11.15 -17.63 6.98
CA LYS A 206 11.82 -18.94 7.11
C LYS A 206 12.41 -19.18 8.52
N HIS A 207 12.50 -18.15 9.35
CA HIS A 207 13.10 -18.22 10.68
C HIS A 207 12.08 -18.50 11.79
N SER A 208 10.78 -18.62 11.47
CA SER A 208 9.72 -18.85 12.46
C SER A 208 9.95 -20.09 13.35
N ASP A 209 10.71 -21.07 12.84
CA ASP A 209 11.08 -22.31 13.53
C ASP A 209 12.61 -22.51 13.65
N ALA A 210 13.37 -21.42 13.71
CA ALA A 210 14.83 -21.48 13.84
C ALA A 210 15.26 -22.22 15.13
N GLU A 211 16.37 -22.97 15.04
CA GLU A 211 16.89 -23.84 16.12
C GLU A 211 17.17 -23.09 17.44
N VAL A 212 17.54 -21.81 17.38
CA VAL A 212 17.74 -20.97 18.57
C VAL A 212 16.50 -20.91 19.46
N PHE A 213 15.30 -20.96 18.88
CA PHE A 213 14.04 -20.97 19.63
C PHE A 213 13.72 -22.33 20.25
N LYS A 214 14.36 -23.41 19.80
CA LYS A 214 14.15 -24.79 20.31
C LYS A 214 15.11 -25.14 21.43
N ARG A 215 16.31 -24.55 21.43
CA ARG A 215 17.37 -24.82 22.41
C ARG A 215 16.97 -24.46 23.84
N TYR A 216 16.14 -23.44 24.02
CA TYR A 216 15.67 -22.99 25.33
C TYR A 216 14.13 -22.94 25.36
N PRO A 217 13.45 -24.08 25.53
CA PRO A 217 11.99 -24.16 25.41
C PRO A 217 11.24 -23.18 26.34
N SER A 218 11.73 -22.98 27.57
CA SER A 218 11.16 -22.03 28.54
C SER A 218 11.25 -20.56 28.11
N HIS A 219 12.15 -20.25 27.18
CA HIS A 219 12.37 -18.89 26.67
C HIS A 219 11.92 -18.72 25.22
N SER A 220 11.41 -19.77 24.57
CA SER A 220 11.04 -19.77 23.16
C SER A 220 10.04 -18.67 22.82
N ALA A 221 8.91 -18.62 23.54
CA ALA A 221 7.89 -17.60 23.32
C ALA A 221 8.40 -16.17 23.60
N PRO A 222 9.01 -15.86 24.77
CA PRO A 222 9.60 -14.55 25.02
C PRO A 222 10.63 -14.10 23.98
N MET A 223 11.47 -15.01 23.48
CA MET A 223 12.43 -14.71 22.41
C MET A 223 11.71 -14.36 21.11
N LYS A 224 10.71 -15.15 20.70
CA LYS A 224 9.92 -14.87 19.49
C LYS A 224 9.20 -13.53 19.59
N ASP A 225 8.56 -13.24 20.72
CA ASP A 225 7.84 -11.99 20.97
C ASP A 225 8.77 -10.77 20.92
N THR A 226 9.98 -10.90 21.47
CA THR A 226 11.01 -9.85 21.43
C THR A 226 11.49 -9.56 20.00
N VAL A 227 11.71 -10.62 19.21
CA VAL A 227 12.06 -10.51 17.78
C VAL A 227 10.92 -9.88 16.99
N GLU A 228 9.69 -10.34 17.20
CA GLU A 228 8.50 -9.83 16.51
C GLU A 228 8.28 -8.33 16.82
N THR A 229 8.36 -7.94 18.10
CA THR A 229 8.26 -6.54 18.53
C THR A 229 9.33 -5.68 17.87
N ARG A 230 10.56 -6.20 17.75
CA ARG A 230 11.66 -5.50 17.08
C ARG A 230 11.35 -5.26 15.60
N LEU A 231 10.87 -6.29 14.90
CA LEU A 231 10.55 -6.23 13.47
C LEU A 231 9.39 -5.26 13.20
N GLN A 232 8.37 -5.26 14.05
CA GLN A 232 7.27 -4.29 14.01
C GLN A 232 7.78 -2.86 14.20
N LEU A 233 8.59 -2.61 15.24
CA LEU A 233 9.18 -1.29 15.47
C LEU A 233 10.07 -0.84 14.30
N GLN A 234 10.82 -1.76 13.68
CA GLN A 234 11.64 -1.44 12.52
C GLN A 234 10.78 -1.02 11.32
N GLU A 235 9.64 -1.68 11.05
CA GLU A 235 8.69 -1.26 10.01
C GLU A 235 8.17 0.16 10.30
N GLU A 236 7.80 0.44 11.54
CA GLU A 236 7.32 1.76 11.97
C GLU A 236 8.41 2.84 11.85
N PHE A 237 9.65 2.53 12.24
CA PHE A 237 10.76 3.46 12.11
C PHE A 237 11.06 3.79 10.64
N GLU A 238 10.92 2.83 9.74
CA GLU A 238 11.07 3.08 8.30
C GLU A 238 9.89 3.88 7.73
N THR A 239 8.66 3.57 8.15
CA THR A 239 7.46 4.32 7.76
C THR A 239 7.52 5.77 8.22
N VAL A 240 7.91 6.02 9.47
CA VAL A 240 8.09 7.38 10.01
C VAL A 240 9.25 8.09 9.30
N GLY A 241 10.30 7.35 8.91
CA GLY A 241 11.54 7.88 8.36
C GLY A 241 12.61 8.17 9.42
N LEU A 242 12.58 7.44 10.53
CA LEU A 242 13.67 7.37 11.53
C LEU A 242 14.77 6.39 11.11
N ARG A 243 14.43 5.45 10.22
CA ARG A 243 15.37 4.57 9.52
C ARG A 243 15.09 4.63 8.01
N PRO A 244 16.11 4.51 7.15
CA PRO A 244 15.87 4.44 5.71
C PRO A 244 15.29 3.09 5.34
N THR A 245 14.47 3.06 4.28
CA THR A 245 14.10 1.80 3.62
C THR A 245 15.33 1.24 2.90
N PRO A 246 15.79 0.01 3.18
CA PRO A 246 16.95 -0.58 2.52
C PRO A 246 16.83 -0.52 1.00
N ARG A 247 17.92 -0.08 0.34
CA ARG A 247 18.05 -0.01 -1.13
C ARG A 247 17.01 0.89 -1.83
N MET A 248 16.23 1.67 -1.08
CA MET A 248 15.24 2.62 -1.60
C MET A 248 15.41 4.00 -0.96
N PRO A 249 16.48 4.75 -1.29
CA PRO A 249 16.79 6.03 -0.65
C PRO A 249 15.70 7.09 -0.82
N ASN A 250 14.86 6.95 -1.86
CA ASN A 250 13.77 7.87 -2.17
C ASN A 250 12.39 7.34 -1.75
N ALA A 251 12.31 6.29 -0.91
CA ALA A 251 11.04 5.80 -0.40
C ALA A 251 10.25 6.91 0.33
N PRO A 252 8.92 6.96 0.19
CA PRO A 252 8.10 7.91 0.93
C PRO A 252 8.13 7.56 2.42
N THR A 253 8.05 8.59 3.27
CA THR A 253 7.97 8.43 4.73
C THR A 253 7.03 9.48 5.30
N GLU A 254 6.51 9.22 6.50
CA GLU A 254 5.70 10.20 7.24
C GLU A 254 6.49 11.51 7.40
N ASN A 255 7.76 11.48 7.81
CA ASN A 255 8.56 12.69 8.00
C ASN A 255 8.76 13.49 6.71
N ARG A 256 8.85 12.85 5.54
CA ARG A 256 8.89 13.57 4.25
C ARG A 256 7.57 14.25 3.92
N ILE A 257 6.44 13.59 4.19
CA ILE A 257 5.09 14.18 4.07
C ILE A 257 4.95 15.36 5.05
N ARG A 258 5.37 15.19 6.30
CA ARG A 258 5.35 16.25 7.32
C ARG A 258 6.13 17.47 6.87
N ALA A 259 7.35 17.28 6.35
CA ALA A 259 8.23 18.35 5.91
C ALA A 259 7.59 19.21 4.80
N GLU A 260 7.01 18.62 3.75
CA GLU A 260 6.38 19.37 2.66
C GLU A 260 5.07 20.10 3.06
N HIS A 261 4.51 19.71 4.20
CA HIS A 261 3.32 20.32 4.79
C HIS A 261 3.64 21.26 5.97
N GLY A 262 4.92 21.50 6.27
CA GLY A 262 5.33 22.40 7.36
C GLY A 262 5.05 21.85 8.76
N LEU A 263 4.91 20.53 8.90
CA LEU A 263 4.77 19.85 10.19
C LEU A 263 6.16 19.47 10.74
N PRO A 264 6.37 19.54 12.07
CA PRO A 264 7.64 19.15 12.67
C PRO A 264 7.90 17.66 12.49
N ALA A 265 9.12 17.25 12.15
CA ALA A 265 9.46 15.84 12.00
C ALA A 265 9.33 15.08 13.34
N ARG A 266 8.76 13.88 13.30
CA ARG A 266 8.78 12.95 14.43
C ARG A 266 10.21 12.50 14.70
N GLN A 267 10.54 12.38 15.99
CA GLN A 267 11.84 11.90 16.47
C GLN A 267 11.76 10.49 17.09
N ASP A 268 10.54 9.98 17.22
CA ASP A 268 10.20 8.68 17.80
C ASP A 268 8.87 8.19 17.20
N TYR A 269 8.61 6.90 17.38
CA TYR A 269 7.31 6.29 17.15
C TYR A 269 6.73 5.88 18.51
N SER A 270 5.69 6.58 18.97
CA SER A 270 5.03 6.30 20.26
C SER A 270 5.98 6.24 21.45
N GLY A 271 7.00 7.12 21.48
CA GLY A 271 8.05 7.16 22.50
C GLY A 271 9.23 6.22 22.22
N PHE A 272 9.14 5.33 21.22
CA PHE A 272 10.21 4.41 20.85
C PHE A 272 11.17 5.06 19.86
N ARG A 273 12.47 4.97 20.15
CA ARG A 273 13.54 5.40 19.25
C ARG A 273 14.34 4.20 18.74
N PRO A 274 14.89 4.26 17.52
CA PRO A 274 15.82 3.26 17.06
C PRO A 274 17.02 3.15 18.02
N GLY A 275 17.30 1.95 18.52
CA GLY A 275 18.43 1.66 19.40
C GLY A 275 18.29 2.16 20.85
N ALA A 276 17.15 2.72 21.24
CA ALA A 276 16.93 3.19 22.61
C ALA A 276 15.50 2.89 23.07
N ASN A 277 15.23 1.63 23.41
CA ASN A 277 13.97 1.17 24.00
C ASN A 277 14.13 -0.14 24.78
N SER A 278 13.16 -0.48 25.63
CA SER A 278 13.19 -1.69 26.47
C SER A 278 13.28 -2.99 25.67
N ASN A 279 12.68 -3.04 24.47
CA ASN A 279 12.77 -4.21 23.60
C ASN A 279 14.20 -4.46 23.10
N GLN A 280 15.00 -3.40 22.88
CA GLN A 280 16.41 -3.52 22.53
C GLN A 280 17.20 -4.22 23.65
N GLN A 281 16.98 -3.85 24.90
CA GLN A 281 17.65 -4.48 26.04
C GLN A 281 17.25 -5.97 26.18
N ASN A 282 15.97 -6.28 26.01
CA ASN A 282 15.50 -7.67 26.01
C ASN A 282 16.14 -8.47 24.87
N PHE A 283 16.23 -7.89 23.68
CA PHE A 283 16.87 -8.51 22.53
C PHE A 283 18.34 -8.80 22.81
N GLU A 284 19.09 -7.83 23.34
CA GLU A 284 20.51 -8.01 23.69
C GLU A 284 20.72 -9.09 24.74
N ASN A 285 19.86 -9.16 25.76
CA ASN A 285 19.91 -10.20 26.79
C ASN A 285 19.66 -11.60 26.20
N PHE A 286 18.63 -11.75 25.36
CA PHE A 286 18.34 -13.02 24.69
C PHE A 286 19.42 -13.38 23.67
N ASP A 287 19.95 -12.42 22.93
CA ASP A 287 21.02 -12.64 21.96
C ASP A 287 22.28 -13.13 22.66
N ALA A 288 22.72 -12.46 23.72
CA ALA A 288 23.88 -12.88 24.51
C ALA A 288 23.65 -14.24 25.21
N GLY A 289 22.45 -14.48 25.75
CA GLY A 289 22.11 -15.71 26.46
C GLY A 289 21.92 -16.93 25.56
N SER A 290 21.61 -16.72 24.27
CA SER A 290 21.39 -17.79 23.28
C SER A 290 22.53 -17.95 22.26
N ASP A 291 23.55 -17.10 22.34
CA ASP A 291 24.72 -17.10 21.45
C ASP A 291 25.60 -18.34 21.66
N ASP A 292 25.60 -19.23 20.67
CA ASP A 292 26.35 -20.48 20.62
C ASP A 292 27.59 -20.43 19.73
N ARG A 293 27.95 -19.25 19.22
CA ARG A 293 29.12 -19.10 18.35
C ARG A 293 30.39 -19.54 19.07
N SER A 294 31.26 -20.24 18.35
CA SER A 294 32.62 -20.51 18.80
C SER A 294 33.44 -19.22 18.93
N ARG A 295 34.54 -19.25 19.68
CA ARG A 295 35.46 -18.09 19.80
C ARG A 295 35.95 -17.60 18.44
N PHE A 296 36.23 -18.53 17.51
CA PHE A 296 36.63 -18.19 16.15
C PHE A 296 35.50 -17.49 15.38
N GLN A 297 34.26 -17.98 15.47
CA GLN A 297 33.10 -17.32 14.86
C GLN A 297 32.87 -15.90 15.40
N LYS A 298 33.00 -15.73 16.72
CA LYS A 298 32.93 -14.40 17.36
C LYS A 298 34.06 -13.49 16.88
N PHE A 299 35.29 -14.00 16.79
CA PHE A 299 36.45 -13.28 16.25
C PHE A 299 36.25 -12.86 14.78
N MET A 300 35.67 -13.74 13.96
CA MET A 300 35.34 -13.46 12.55
C MET A 300 34.14 -12.51 12.38
N GLY A 301 33.50 -12.05 13.47
CA GLY A 301 32.36 -11.14 13.40
C GLY A 301 31.10 -11.75 12.80
N THR A 302 30.99 -13.09 12.74
CA THR A 302 29.77 -13.74 12.21
C THR A 302 28.58 -13.37 13.10
N PRO A 303 27.41 -13.00 12.57
CA PRO A 303 26.24 -12.69 13.40
C PRO A 303 25.87 -13.85 14.35
N SER A 304 25.40 -13.52 15.55
CA SER A 304 24.75 -14.47 16.46
C SER A 304 23.49 -15.09 15.82
N PRO A 305 22.94 -16.19 16.35
CA PRO A 305 21.72 -16.78 15.79
C PRO A 305 20.54 -15.79 15.71
N LEU A 306 20.23 -15.04 16.77
CA LEU A 306 19.18 -14.01 16.72
C LEU A 306 19.59 -12.82 15.86
N GLY A 307 20.86 -12.38 15.94
CA GLY A 307 21.40 -11.32 15.09
C GLY A 307 21.32 -11.65 13.60
N ARG A 308 21.46 -12.92 13.20
CA ARG A 308 21.27 -13.39 11.84
C ARG A 308 19.80 -13.31 11.41
N ILE A 309 18.88 -13.82 12.25
CA ILE A 309 17.44 -13.78 11.97
C ILE A 309 17.00 -12.33 11.71
N VAL A 310 17.34 -11.42 12.62
CA VAL A 310 17.01 -10.01 12.48
C VAL A 310 17.72 -9.40 11.28
N GLY A 311 18.99 -9.70 11.06
CA GLY A 311 19.74 -9.21 9.90
C GLY A 311 19.15 -9.64 8.55
N ASP A 312 18.60 -10.84 8.46
CA ASP A 312 17.98 -11.39 7.24
C ASP A 312 16.58 -10.78 6.98
N LEU A 313 15.88 -10.30 8.03
CA LEU A 313 14.53 -9.73 7.94
C LEU A 313 14.50 -8.19 7.91
N GLU A 314 15.50 -7.52 8.50
CA GLU A 314 15.62 -6.06 8.53
C GLU A 314 16.39 -5.48 7.33
N LYS A 315 17.11 -6.29 6.54
CA LYS A 315 17.86 -5.79 5.37
C LYS A 315 17.11 -6.02 4.08
#